data_AF-A0A258CW25-F1
#
_entry.id   AF-A0A258CW25-F1
#
_cell.length_a   1.000
_cell.length_b   1.000
_cell.length_c   1.000
_cell.angle_alpha   90.00
_cell.angle_beta   90.00
_cell.angle_gamma   90.00
#
_symmetry.space_group_name_H-M   'P 1'
#
loop_
_entity.id
_entity.type
_entity.pdbx_description
1 polymer ?
#
loop_
_entity_poly.entity_id
_entity_poly.type
_entity_poly.pdbx_seq_one_letter_code
_entity_poly.pdbx_strand_id
1 'polypeptide(L)'
;MRKPRDFDAELKSLEDKAKTVKARKVRQLGELVIATGADALDIDTLAGGLLDLVDAGSAARREGWKKRGAGFFRGRTDGAAPSAGGDQ
;
A
#
# COMPACT_ATOMS: atom_id res chain seq x y z
N MET A 1 2.84 -30.47 -35.55
CA MET A 1 1.55 -30.39 -34.84
C MET A 1 1.75 -29.56 -33.58
N ARG A 2 1.10 -28.40 -33.44
CA ARG A 2 1.17 -27.60 -32.20
C ARG A 2 0.27 -28.26 -31.16
N LYS A 3 0.80 -28.51 -29.96
CA LYS A 3 0.05 -29.05 -28.83
C LYS A 3 -1.17 -28.15 -28.57
N PRO A 4 -2.38 -28.70 -28.37
CA PRO A 4 -3.54 -27.88 -28.02
C PRO A 4 -3.20 -27.09 -26.75
N ARG A 5 -3.49 -25.79 -26.75
CA ARG A 5 -3.28 -24.91 -25.60
C ARG A 5 -4.05 -25.48 -24.42
N ASP A 6 -3.36 -25.68 -23.32
CA ASP A 6 -3.94 -26.15 -22.07
C ASP A 6 -4.56 -24.93 -21.37
N PHE A 7 -5.78 -24.60 -21.77
CA PHE A 7 -6.50 -23.45 -21.26
C PHE A 7 -6.77 -23.55 -19.76
N ASP A 8 -6.90 -24.77 -19.22
CA ASP A 8 -7.03 -25.01 -17.79
C ASP A 8 -5.76 -24.62 -17.04
N ALA A 9 -4.57 -24.92 -17.57
CA ALA A 9 -3.31 -24.47 -17.00
C ALA A 9 -3.13 -22.94 -17.10
N GLU A 10 -3.51 -22.32 -18.22
CA GLU A 10 -3.48 -20.84 -18.36
C GLU A 10 -4.45 -20.16 -17.38
N LEU A 11 -5.67 -20.70 -17.23
CA LEU A 11 -6.68 -20.17 -16.31
C LEU A 11 -6.22 -20.26 -14.86
N LYS A 12 -5.72 -21.44 -14.45
CA LYS A 12 -5.18 -21.64 -13.10
C LYS A 12 -4.02 -20.70 -12.80
N SER A 13 -3.11 -20.49 -13.76
CA SER A 13 -2.01 -19.54 -13.61
C SER A 13 -2.51 -18.10 -13.40
N LEU A 14 -3.57 -17.69 -14.10
CA LEU A 14 -4.16 -16.37 -13.94
C LEU A 14 -4.86 -16.21 -12.57
N GLU A 15 -5.56 -17.23 -12.11
CA GLU A 15 -6.19 -17.23 -10.79
C GLU A 15 -5.15 -17.14 -9.67
N ASP A 16 -4.06 -17.91 -9.75
CA ASP A 16 -2.99 -17.87 -8.74
C ASP A 16 -2.26 -16.52 -8.74
N LYS A 17 -2.07 -15.91 -9.92
CA LYS A 17 -1.56 -14.53 -10.03
C LYS A 17 -2.52 -13.53 -9.38
N ALA A 18 -3.81 -13.63 -9.65
CA ALA A 18 -4.82 -12.74 -9.07
C ALA A 18 -4.85 -12.84 -7.53
N LYS A 19 -4.79 -14.07 -6.99
CA LYS A 19 -4.69 -14.32 -5.54
C LYS A 19 -3.43 -13.69 -4.95
N THR A 20 -2.28 -13.85 -5.61
CA THR A 20 -1.00 -13.28 -5.17
C THR A 20 -1.04 -11.75 -5.14
N VAL A 21 -1.58 -11.12 -6.20
CA VAL A 21 -1.73 -9.66 -6.26
C VAL A 21 -2.65 -9.17 -5.14
N LYS A 22 -3.78 -9.85 -4.91
CA LYS A 22 -4.70 -9.50 -3.83
C LYS A 22 -4.04 -9.61 -2.46
N ALA A 23 -3.34 -10.72 -2.18
CA ALA A 23 -2.62 -10.93 -0.92
C ALA A 23 -1.57 -9.84 -0.68
N ARG A 24 -0.78 -9.50 -1.72
CA ARG A 24 0.20 -8.41 -1.64
C ARG A 24 -0.46 -7.07 -1.33
N LYS A 25 -1.58 -6.74 -1.99
CA LYS A 25 -2.31 -5.49 -1.76
C LYS A 25 -2.84 -5.40 -0.32
N VAL A 26 -3.42 -6.48 0.19
CA VAL A 26 -3.90 -6.54 1.58
C VAL A 26 -2.75 -6.30 2.56
N ARG A 27 -1.63 -6.98 2.36
CA ARG A 27 -0.43 -6.80 3.18
C ARG A 27 0.08 -5.36 3.14
N GLN A 28 0.21 -4.77 1.95
CA GLN A 28 0.69 -3.39 1.80
C GLN A 28 -0.23 -2.37 2.47
N LEU A 29 -1.54 -2.58 2.43
CA LEU A 29 -2.50 -1.72 3.15
C LEU A 29 -2.36 -1.89 4.67
N GLY A 30 -2.17 -3.12 5.16
CA GLY A 30 -1.88 -3.36 6.58
C GLY A 30 -0.59 -2.68 7.04
N GLU A 31 0.50 -2.82 6.28
CA GLU A 31 1.77 -2.14 6.55
C GLU A 31 1.63 -0.62 6.55
N LEU A 32 0.80 -0.06 5.65
CA LEU A 32 0.51 1.37 5.63
C LEU A 32 -0.21 1.83 6.89
N VAL A 33 -1.27 1.12 7.31
CA VAL A 33 -2.06 1.45 8.51
C VAL A 33 -1.15 1.50 9.74
N ILE A 34 -0.31 0.49 9.92
CA ILE A 34 0.67 0.43 11.02
C ILE A 34 1.69 1.57 10.92
N ALA A 35 2.25 1.80 9.73
CA ALA A 35 3.25 2.85 9.54
C ALA A 35 2.69 4.24 9.87
N THR A 36 1.42 4.49 9.57
CA THR A 36 0.74 5.75 9.90
C THR A 36 0.31 5.87 11.36
N GLY A 37 0.47 4.81 12.17
CA GLY A 37 -0.04 4.71 13.54
C GLY A 37 -1.56 4.64 13.63
N ALA A 38 -2.21 4.30 12.51
CA ALA A 38 -3.67 4.21 12.44
C ALA A 38 -4.19 2.88 13.03
N ASP A 39 -3.30 1.92 13.30
CA ASP A 39 -3.62 0.67 14.00
C ASP A 39 -3.98 0.89 15.48
N ALA A 40 -3.60 2.03 16.05
CA ALA A 40 -3.98 2.42 17.41
C ALA A 40 -5.42 2.96 17.51
N LEU A 41 -6.07 3.24 16.36
CA LEU A 41 -7.45 3.69 16.31
C LEU A 41 -8.41 2.50 16.35
N ASP A 42 -9.60 2.73 16.90
CA ASP A 42 -10.70 1.78 16.79
C ASP A 42 -11.18 1.63 15.33
N ILE A 43 -11.66 0.43 14.98
CA ILE A 43 -12.03 0.06 13.61
C ILE A 43 -13.15 0.93 13.04
N ASP A 44 -14.12 1.33 13.85
CA ASP A 44 -15.24 2.18 13.41
C ASP A 44 -14.76 3.61 13.16
N THR A 45 -13.83 4.10 13.99
CA THR A 45 -13.21 5.43 13.82
C THR A 45 -12.35 5.47 12.55
N LEU A 46 -11.54 4.44 12.32
CA LEU A 46 -10.74 4.33 11.10
C LEU A 46 -11.63 4.25 9.86
N ALA A 47 -12.70 3.45 9.91
CA ALA A 47 -13.67 3.32 8.83
C ALA A 47 -14.36 4.67 8.52
N GLY A 48 -14.82 5.38 9.55
CA GLY A 48 -15.43 6.70 9.41
C GLY A 48 -14.49 7.70 8.74
N GLY A 49 -13.23 7.77 9.20
CA GLY A 49 -12.22 8.64 8.59
C GLY A 49 -11.95 8.31 7.11
N LEU A 50 -11.91 7.02 6.75
CA LEU A 50 -11.74 6.60 5.35
C LEU A 50 -12.95 6.98 4.49
N LEU A 51 -14.17 6.89 5.02
CA LEU A 51 -15.39 7.32 4.31
C LEU A 51 -15.40 8.83 4.07
N ASP A 52 -15.06 9.63 5.09
CA ASP A 52 -14.89 11.09 4.95
C ASP A 52 -13.86 11.47 3.88
N LEU A 53 -12.76 10.71 3.79
CA LEU A 53 -11.74 10.90 2.75
C LEU A 53 -12.28 10.57 1.35
N VAL A 54 -13.16 9.58 1.21
CA VAL A 54 -13.81 9.22 -0.05
C VAL A 54 -14.84 10.30 -0.45
N ASP A 55 -15.67 10.73 0.49
CA ASP A 55 -16.76 11.69 0.31
C ASP A 55 -16.28 13.13 0.12
N ALA A 56 -15.03 13.44 0.47
CA ALA A 56 -14.41 14.71 0.17
C ALA A 56 -14.33 14.98 -1.34
N GLY A 57 -15.38 15.62 -1.85
CA GLY A 57 -15.62 15.85 -3.27
C GLY A 57 -14.80 16.94 -3.92
N SER A 58 -14.00 17.73 -3.17
CA SER A 58 -13.20 18.80 -3.77
C SER A 58 -11.79 18.34 -4.15
N ALA A 59 -11.43 18.51 -5.42
CA ALA A 59 -10.10 18.18 -5.95
C ALA A 59 -8.97 18.87 -5.17
N ALA A 60 -9.21 20.10 -4.69
CA ALA A 60 -8.25 20.84 -3.86
C ALA A 60 -7.96 20.15 -2.52
N ARG A 61 -8.98 19.60 -1.84
CA ARG A 61 -8.81 18.89 -0.57
C ARG A 61 -8.07 17.57 -0.78
N ARG A 62 -8.41 16.83 -1.85
CA ARG A 62 -7.70 15.61 -2.26
C ARG A 62 -6.23 15.87 -2.58
N GLU A 63 -5.93 16.96 -3.28
CA GLU A 63 -4.54 17.33 -3.60
C GLU A 63 -3.74 17.72 -2.34
N GLY A 64 -4.36 18.41 -1.37
CA GLY A 64 -3.75 18.68 -0.08
C GLY A 64 -3.37 17.40 0.68
N TRP A 65 -4.27 16.43 0.74
CA TRP A 65 -3.99 15.13 1.35
C TRP A 65 -2.94 14.33 0.59
N LYS A 66 -2.95 14.37 -0.74
CA LYS A 66 -1.94 13.73 -1.58
C LYS A 66 -0.55 14.30 -1.31
N LYS A 67 -0.41 15.63 -1.19
CA LYS A 67 0.86 16.28 -0.83
C LYS A 67 1.35 15.88 0.55
N ARG A 68 0.46 15.85 1.55
CA ARG A 68 0.78 15.44 2.92
C ARG A 68 1.19 13.96 2.98
N GLY A 69 0.44 13.08 2.31
CA GLY A 69 0.76 11.65 2.19
C GLY A 69 2.11 11.41 1.51
N ALA A 70 2.42 12.15 0.43
CA ALA A 70 3.73 12.07 -0.21
C ALA A 70 4.87 12.55 0.71
N GLY A 71 4.62 13.51 1.60
CA GLY A 71 5.56 13.95 2.62
C GLY A 71 5.87 12.87 3.66
N PHE A 72 4.86 12.09 4.08
CA PHE A 72 5.01 11.00 5.04
C PHE A 72 6.00 9.92 4.57
N PHE A 73 5.99 9.58 3.28
CA PHE A 73 6.94 8.61 2.72
C PHE A 73 8.34 9.18 2.51
N ARG A 74 8.48 10.50 2.36
CA ARG A 74 9.79 11.18 2.22
C ARG A 74 10.52 11.38 3.55
N GLY A 75 9.80 11.59 4.65
CA GLY A 75 10.43 11.78 5.98
C GLY A 75 11.20 10.57 6.52
N ARG A 76 11.11 9.40 5.86
CA ARG A 76 11.81 8.17 6.26
C ARG A 76 13.18 7.99 5.59
N THR A 77 13.49 8.73 4.53
CA THR A 77 14.75 8.57 3.78
C THR A 77 15.93 9.35 4.38
N ASP A 78 15.70 10.34 5.24
CA ASP A 78 16.77 11.13 5.88
C ASP A 78 17.40 10.47 7.13
N GLY A 79 16.92 9.29 7.54
CA GLY A 79 17.38 8.62 8.77
C GLY A 79 18.22 7.35 8.57
N ALA A 80 18.51 6.95 7.33
CA ALA A 80 19.22 5.68 7.06
C ALA A 80 20.51 5.92 6.28
N ALA A 81 21.47 6.59 6.91
CA ALA A 81 22.88 6.36 6.66
C ALA A 81 23.47 5.74 7.94
N PRO A 82 23.82 4.44 7.96
CA PRO A 82 24.70 3.94 8.99
C PRO A 82 26.06 4.61 8.77
N SER A 83 26.49 5.44 9.73
CA SER A 83 27.91 5.77 9.90
C SER A 83 28.64 4.47 10.20
N ALA A 84 29.05 3.76 9.14
CA ALA A 84 30.05 2.71 9.23
C ALA A 84 31.38 3.41 9.55
N GLY A 85 31.98 3.00 10.67
CA GLY A 85 33.16 3.60 11.25
C GLY A 85 34.37 3.63 10.31
N GLY A 86 35.25 4.57 10.62
CA GLY A 86 36.62 4.59 10.17
C GLY A 86 37.48 5.07 11.33
N ASP A 87 37.81 4.15 12.24
CA ASP A 87 38.97 4.26 13.10
C ASP A 87 40.23 4.29 12.20
N GLN A 88 41.01 5.37 12.33
CA GLN A 88 42.47 5.44 12.08
C GLN A 88 43.04 6.71 12.68
#